data_AF-A0AAQ3C2Z4-F1
#
_entry.id   AF-A0AAQ3C2Z4-F1
#
_cell.length_a   1.000
_cell.length_b   1.000
_cell.length_c   1.000
_cell.angle_alpha   90.00
_cell.angle_beta   90.00
_cell.angle_gamma   90.00
#
_symmetry.space_group_name_H-M   'P 1'
#
loop_
_entity.id
_entity.type
_entity.pdbx_description
1 polymer ?
#
loop_
_entity_poly.entity_id
_entity_poly.type
_entity_poly.pdbx_seq_one_letter_code
_entity_poly.pdbx_strand_id
1 'polypeptide(L)'
;MKWSKQIQALGLAAVLAASLAGCAGSTTQESTGNYIDDTVVTTKVKSALLNAKSIKSTEISVETYKGRVQLSGFVSSRADAQRAVEVARGVKGVRSVENDMRIK
;
A
#
# COMPACT_ATOMS: atom_id res chain seq x y z
N MET A 1 11.46 66.55 -5.72
CA MET A 1 11.10 65.27 -6.37
C MET A 1 11.88 64.11 -5.75
N LYS A 2 11.49 63.61 -4.57
CA LYS A 2 12.21 62.50 -3.91
C LYS A 2 11.36 61.71 -2.89
N TRP A 3 10.03 61.83 -2.96
CA TRP A 3 9.08 61.14 -2.07
C TRP A 3 8.20 60.08 -2.77
N SER A 4 8.24 59.98 -4.09
CA SER A 4 7.47 58.97 -4.84
C SER A 4 8.12 57.58 -4.90
N LYS A 5 9.43 57.46 -4.61
CA LYS A 5 10.15 56.18 -4.71
C LYS A 5 10.00 55.27 -3.49
N GLN A 6 9.55 55.79 -2.34
CA GLN A 6 9.43 55.03 -1.10
C GLN A 6 8.11 54.25 -1.01
N ILE A 7 7.06 54.69 -1.73
CA ILE A 7 5.74 54.02 -1.73
C ILE A 7 5.76 52.76 -2.61
N GLN A 8 6.60 52.72 -3.66
CA GLN A 8 6.75 51.51 -4.48
C GLN A 8 7.57 50.41 -3.79
N ALA A 9 8.37 50.75 -2.77
CA ALA A 9 9.18 49.79 -2.04
C ALA A 9 8.38 48.96 -1.02
N LEU A 10 7.24 49.48 -0.52
CA LEU A 10 6.41 48.76 0.43
C LEU A 10 5.46 47.75 -0.22
N GLY A 11 5.04 47.98 -1.48
CA GLY A 11 4.13 47.07 -2.20
C GLY A 11 4.79 45.77 -2.65
N LEU A 12 6.10 45.78 -2.92
CA LEU A 12 6.81 44.61 -3.44
C LEU A 12 7.22 43.60 -2.36
N ALA A 13 7.31 44.03 -1.09
CA ALA A 13 7.64 43.13 0.03
C ALA A 13 6.46 42.22 0.43
N ALA A 14 5.22 42.65 0.21
CA ALA A 14 4.03 41.89 0.58
C ALA A 14 3.73 40.73 -0.39
N VAL A 15 4.17 40.80 -1.64
CA VAL A 15 3.88 39.79 -2.68
C VAL A 15 4.85 38.59 -2.60
N LEU A 16 6.07 38.79 -2.09
CA LEU A 16 7.06 37.73 -1.94
C LEU A 16 6.80 36.77 -0.76
N ALA A 17 5.93 37.14 0.19
CA ALA A 17 5.57 36.26 1.31
C ALA A 17 4.48 35.23 0.95
N ALA A 18 3.79 35.38 -0.19
CA ALA A 18 2.66 34.54 -0.57
C ALA A 18 3.05 33.27 -1.37
N SER A 19 4.31 33.12 -1.79
CA SER A 19 4.76 32.00 -2.63
C SER A 19 5.29 30.78 -1.86
N LEU A 20 5.38 30.83 -0.53
CA LEU A 20 5.86 29.71 0.29
C LEU A 20 4.76 28.78 0.81
N ALA A 21 3.48 29.05 0.51
CA ALA A 21 2.35 28.20 0.89
C ALA A 21 2.05 27.05 -0.11
N GLY A 22 3.04 26.65 -0.90
CA GLY A 22 2.88 25.71 -2.02
C GLY A 22 3.29 24.26 -1.76
N CYS A 23 3.84 23.93 -0.59
CA CYS A 23 4.12 22.54 -0.20
C CYS A 23 3.09 22.06 0.83
N ALA A 24 1.79 22.15 0.51
CA ALA A 24 0.83 21.27 1.14
C ALA A 24 1.13 19.86 0.61
N GLY A 25 2.12 19.20 1.22
CA GLY A 25 2.44 17.82 0.95
C GLY A 25 1.15 17.03 1.00
N SER A 26 0.80 16.39 -0.11
CA SER A 26 -0.28 15.44 -0.18
C SER A 26 0.01 14.36 0.85
N THR A 27 -0.54 14.54 2.06
CA THR A 27 -0.58 13.48 3.04
C THR A 27 -1.61 12.53 2.46
N THR A 28 -1.15 11.56 1.68
CA THR A 28 -1.87 10.29 1.54
C THR A 28 -1.93 9.76 2.96
N GLN A 29 -2.94 10.21 3.71
CA GLN A 29 -3.27 9.73 5.03
C GLN A 29 -3.90 8.37 4.78
N GLU A 30 -3.04 7.38 4.50
CA GLU A 30 -3.40 5.99 4.74
C GLU A 30 -3.78 5.95 6.21
N SER A 31 -5.09 5.94 6.50
CA SER A 31 -5.57 5.85 7.88
C SER A 31 -4.83 4.70 8.55
N THR A 32 -4.19 4.96 9.70
CA THR A 32 -3.46 3.97 10.50
C THR A 32 -4.30 2.70 10.72
N GLY A 33 -5.63 2.83 10.74
CA GLY A 33 -6.56 1.70 10.79
C GLY A 33 -6.41 0.73 9.61
N ASN A 34 -6.39 1.22 8.37
CA ASN A 34 -6.28 0.37 7.18
C ASN A 34 -4.95 -0.39 7.14
N TYR A 35 -3.84 0.25 7.55
CA TYR A 35 -2.52 -0.39 7.57
C TYR A 35 -2.41 -1.49 8.65
N ILE A 36 -2.97 -1.24 9.83
CA ILE A 36 -3.02 -2.25 10.90
C ILE A 36 -3.91 -3.42 10.47
N ASP A 37 -5.06 -3.13 9.85
CA ASP A 37 -5.97 -4.15 9.32
C ASP A 37 -5.28 -5.03 8.26
N ASP A 38 -4.55 -4.43 7.32
CA ASP A 38 -3.84 -5.15 6.26
C ASP A 38 -2.68 -6.01 6.80
N THR A 39 -1.99 -5.55 7.85
CA THR A 39 -0.93 -6.32 8.51
C THR A 39 -1.51 -7.58 9.18
N VAL A 40 -2.64 -7.43 9.85
CA VAL A 40 -3.37 -8.54 10.48
C VAL A 40 -3.90 -9.50 9.42
N VAL A 41 -4.47 -9.00 8.32
CA VAL A 41 -4.91 -9.83 7.18
C VAL A 41 -3.73 -10.60 6.59
N THR A 42 -2.61 -9.93 6.31
CA THR A 42 -1.39 -10.56 5.80
C THR A 42 -0.93 -11.70 6.69
N THR A 43 -0.90 -11.48 8.00
CA THR A 43 -0.48 -12.48 8.98
C THR A 43 -1.43 -13.68 8.99
N LYS A 44 -2.75 -13.44 8.94
CA LYS A 44 -3.76 -14.50 8.86
C LYS A 44 -3.63 -15.32 7.58
N VAL A 45 -3.39 -14.67 6.43
CA VAL A 45 -3.17 -15.37 5.16
C VAL A 45 -1.90 -16.22 5.21
N LYS A 46 -0.78 -15.68 5.70
CA LYS A 46 0.47 -16.45 5.87
C LYS A 46 0.26 -17.66 6.78
N SER A 47 -0.44 -17.49 7.91
CA SER A 47 -0.78 -18.59 8.82
C SER A 47 -1.69 -19.64 8.16
N ALA A 48 -2.72 -19.21 7.43
CA ALA A 48 -3.61 -20.13 6.72
C ALA A 48 -2.88 -20.94 5.66
N LEU A 49 -1.95 -20.33 4.91
CA LEU A 49 -1.11 -21.02 3.94
C LEU A 49 -0.14 -22.00 4.60
N LEU A 50 0.46 -21.64 5.74
CA LEU A 50 1.32 -22.54 6.52
C LEU A 50 0.56 -23.79 7.02
N ASN A 51 -0.72 -23.64 7.34
CA ASN A 51 -1.57 -24.76 7.75
C ASN A 51 -2.02 -25.66 6.58
N ALA A 52 -1.92 -25.17 5.34
CA ALA A 52 -2.25 -25.93 4.15
C ALA A 52 -1.09 -26.87 3.77
N LYS A 53 -1.08 -28.07 4.37
CA LYS A 53 -0.02 -29.10 4.20
C LYS A 53 0.33 -29.48 2.76
N SER A 54 -0.55 -29.22 1.79
CA SER A 54 -0.31 -29.50 0.38
C SER A 54 0.57 -28.45 -0.32
N ILE A 55 0.85 -27.32 0.32
CA ILE A 55 1.52 -26.17 -0.31
C ILE A 55 2.83 -25.87 0.41
N LYS A 56 3.91 -25.68 -0.34
CA LYS A 56 5.19 -25.19 0.20
C LYS A 56 5.13 -23.68 0.44
N SER A 57 4.42 -23.27 1.49
CA SER A 57 4.17 -21.87 1.83
C SER A 57 5.44 -21.05 2.12
N THR A 58 6.58 -21.69 2.41
CA THR A 58 7.87 -21.01 2.62
C THR A 58 8.42 -20.33 1.37
N GLU A 59 7.96 -20.73 0.19
CA GLU A 59 8.36 -20.15 -1.11
C GLU A 59 7.33 -19.15 -1.65
N ILE A 60 6.27 -18.88 -0.89
CA ILE A 60 5.18 -17.97 -1.26
C ILE A 60 5.28 -16.70 -0.43
N SER A 61 5.35 -15.55 -1.11
CA SER A 61 5.23 -14.25 -0.47
C SER A 61 3.77 -13.78 -0.50
N VAL A 62 3.38 -13.06 0.55
CA VAL A 62 2.04 -12.52 0.72
C VAL A 62 2.17 -11.06 1.10
N GLU A 63 1.56 -10.21 0.29
CA GLU A 63 1.44 -8.78 0.53
C GLU A 63 -0.04 -8.39 0.48
N THR A 64 -0.48 -7.52 1.39
CA THR A 64 -1.86 -7.05 1.42
C THR A 64 -1.89 -5.54 1.37
N TYR A 65 -2.76 -4.99 0.53
CA TYR A 65 -3.00 -3.56 0.42
C TYR A 65 -4.49 -3.28 0.26
N LYS A 66 -5.09 -2.60 1.24
CA LYS A 66 -6.51 -2.25 1.30
C LYS A 66 -7.42 -3.46 1.09
N GLY A 67 -7.08 -4.58 1.70
CA GLY A 67 -7.77 -5.88 1.55
C GLY A 67 -7.55 -6.59 0.20
N ARG A 68 -6.70 -6.07 -0.69
CA ARG A 68 -6.23 -6.80 -1.88
C ARG A 68 -5.01 -7.62 -1.48
N VAL A 69 -5.07 -8.93 -1.60
CA VAL A 69 -3.94 -9.82 -1.32
C VAL A 69 -3.23 -10.18 -2.62
N GLN A 70 -1.92 -9.95 -2.68
CA GLN A 70 -1.07 -10.44 -3.75
C GLN A 70 -0.29 -11.66 -3.26
N LEU A 71 -0.40 -12.75 -4.01
CA LEU A 71 0.38 -13.97 -3.81
C LEU A 71 1.46 -14.05 -4.87
N SER A 72 2.72 -14.13 -4.47
CA SER A 72 3.87 -14.23 -5.37
C SER A 72 4.86 -15.30 -4.89
N GLY A 73 5.91 -15.56 -5.67
CA GLY A 73 6.90 -16.60 -5.37
C GLY A 73 6.71 -17.84 -6.23
N PHE A 74 7.03 -19.02 -5.68
CA PHE A 74 7.08 -20.27 -6.45
C PHE A 74 6.20 -21.37 -5.88
N VAL A 75 5.55 -22.12 -6.78
CA VAL A 75 4.72 -23.29 -6.43
C VAL A 75 5.11 -24.50 -7.28
N SER A 76 4.80 -25.71 -6.78
CA SER A 76 5.13 -26.97 -7.47
C SER A 76 4.14 -27.35 -8.57
N SER A 77 2.92 -26.81 -8.55
CA SER A 77 1.92 -27.11 -9.57
C SER A 77 0.87 -26.00 -9.69
N ARG A 78 0.10 -26.04 -10.79
CA ARG A 78 -1.07 -25.15 -10.97
C ARG A 78 -2.13 -25.41 -9.90
N ALA A 79 -2.29 -26.66 -9.46
CA ALA A 79 -3.22 -27.03 -8.40
C ALA A 79 -2.83 -26.38 -7.07
N ASP A 80 -1.53 -26.33 -6.74
CA ASP A 80 -1.04 -25.68 -5.53
C ASP A 80 -1.25 -24.16 -5.56
N ALA A 81 -1.03 -23.52 -6.73
CA ALA A 81 -1.37 -22.11 -6.91
C ALA A 81 -2.86 -21.85 -6.70
N GLN A 82 -3.74 -22.67 -7.28
CA GLN A 82 -5.18 -22.53 -7.11
C GLN A 82 -5.59 -22.72 -5.64
N ARG A 83 -5.04 -23.75 -4.98
CA ARG A 83 -5.24 -24.02 -3.56
C ARG A 83 -4.81 -22.84 -2.69
N ALA A 84 -3.65 -22.24 -2.96
CA ALA A 84 -3.17 -21.07 -2.23
C ALA A 84 -4.12 -19.87 -2.39
N VAL A 85 -4.62 -19.64 -3.61
CA VAL A 85 -5.61 -18.59 -3.88
C VAL A 85 -6.91 -18.84 -3.12
N GLU A 86 -7.42 -20.08 -3.09
CA GLU A 86 -8.62 -20.45 -2.34
C GLU A 86 -8.43 -20.22 -0.83
N VAL A 87 -7.30 -20.66 -0.28
CA VAL A 87 -6.97 -20.46 1.13
C VAL A 87 -6.91 -18.97 1.47
N ALA A 88 -6.26 -18.16 0.64
CA ALA A 88 -6.19 -16.72 0.85
C ALA A 88 -7.57 -16.05 0.79
N ARG A 89 -8.43 -16.44 -0.17
CA ARG A 89 -9.80 -15.92 -0.29
C ARG A 89 -10.68 -16.25 0.92
N GLY A 90 -10.43 -17.37 1.60
CA GLY A 90 -11.16 -17.77 2.80
C GLY A 90 -10.86 -16.92 4.04
N VAL A 91 -9.82 -16.07 4.00
CA VAL A 91 -9.43 -15.26 5.15
C VAL A 91 -10.32 -14.02 5.28
N LYS A 92 -10.91 -13.82 6.47
CA LYS A 92 -11.72 -12.64 6.78
C LYS A 92 -10.90 -11.35 6.59
N GLY A 93 -11.44 -10.42 5.81
CA GLY A 93 -10.80 -9.14 5.48
C GLY A 93 -10.21 -9.10 4.06
N VAL A 94 -10.07 -10.25 3.41
CA VAL A 94 -9.66 -10.33 2.00
C VAL A 94 -10.84 -9.94 1.11
N ARG A 95 -10.62 -8.95 0.25
CA ARG A 95 -11.59 -8.47 -0.74
C ARG A 95 -11.32 -9.05 -2.12
N SER A 96 -10.05 -9.25 -2.47
CA SER A 96 -9.64 -9.87 -3.71
C SER A 96 -8.28 -10.54 -3.56
N VAL A 97 -7.99 -11.51 -4.41
CA VAL A 97 -6.69 -12.16 -4.46
C VAL A 97 -6.13 -12.11 -5.88
N GLU A 98 -4.92 -11.61 -5.99
CA GLU A 98 -4.12 -11.56 -7.21
C GLU A 98 -3.05 -12.66 -7.14
N ASN A 99 -2.88 -13.40 -8.24
CA ASN A 99 -2.01 -14.56 -8.30
C ASN A 99 -0.87 -14.31 -9.28
N ASP A 100 0.29 -13.97 -8.75
CA ASP A 100 1.55 -13.75 -9.47
C ASP A 100 2.58 -14.86 -9.17
N MET A 101 2.12 -16.01 -8.64
CA MET A 101 2.99 -17.15 -8.36
C MET A 101 3.45 -17.83 -9.66
N ARG A 102 4.72 -18.25 -9.67
CA ARG A 102 5.34 -18.97 -10.79
C ARG A 102 5.38 -20.46 -10.49
N ILE A 103 5.03 -21.27 -11.49
CA ILE A 103 5.17 -22.72 -11.40
C ILE A 103 6.62 -23.08 -11.74
N LYS A 104 7.22 -23.95 -10.92
CA LYS A 104 8.57 -24.50 -11.15
C LYS A 104 8.58 -25.59 -12.23
#